data_AF-A0A3E2NTV7-F1
#
_entry.id   AF-A0A3E2NTV7-F1
#
_cell.length_a   1.000
_cell.length_b   1.000
_cell.length_c   1.000
_cell.angle_alpha   90.00
_cell.angle_beta   90.00
_cell.angle_gamma   90.00
#
_symmetry.space_group_name_H-M   'P 1'
#
loop_
_entity.id
_entity.type
_entity.pdbx_description
1 polymer ?
#
loop_
_entity_poly.entity_id
_entity_poly.type
_entity_poly.pdbx_seq_one_letter_code
_entity_poly.pdbx_strand_id
1 'polypeptide(L)' 'MERHKLTITKDKELYQFEVSDHPHHEREQCKFDVFKDGELVASFDPDEQHILHVCKNLGKVPEEVLHLLADKIEAHHWI' A
#
# COMPACT_ATOMS: atom_id res chain seq x y z
N MET A 1 -7.28 -1.83 -13.32
CA MET A 1 -6.42 -0.84 -12.67
C MET A 1 -7.33 0.10 -11.92
N GLU A 2 -7.89 -0.40 -10.83
CA GLU A 2 -8.64 0.44 -9.91
C GLU A 2 -7.61 1.09 -8.98
N ARG A 3 -7.64 2.41 -8.91
CA ARG A 3 -6.81 3.15 -7.95
C ARG A 3 -7.70 3.52 -6.79
N HIS A 4 -7.38 2.98 -5.62
CA HIS A 4 -8.09 3.26 -4.41
C HIS A 4 -7.39 4.33 -3.61
N LYS A 5 -8.13 5.37 -3.25
CA LYS A 5 -7.61 6.46 -2.41
C LYS A 5 -7.74 6.06 -0.94
N LEU A 6 -6.62 5.84 -0.27
CA LEU A 6 -6.57 5.62 1.15
C LEU A 6 -6.16 6.90 1.86
N THR A 7 -6.82 7.19 2.98
CA THR A 7 -6.46 8.32 3.85
C THR A 7 -6.09 7.79 5.22
N ILE A 8 -4.89 8.12 5.68
CA ILE A 8 -4.43 7.81 7.04
C ILE A 8 -4.33 9.12 7.80
N THR A 9 -4.90 9.16 9.00
CA THR A 9 -4.71 10.27 9.91
C THR A 9 -3.75 9.82 10.99
N LYS A 10 -2.55 10.40 11.05
CA LYS A 10 -1.57 10.14 12.08
C LYS A 10 -1.07 11.47 12.64
N ASP A 11 -1.02 11.61 13.97
CA ASP A 11 -0.52 12.80 14.65
C ASP A 11 -1.14 14.14 14.19
N LYS A 12 -2.45 14.11 13.86
CA LYS A 12 -3.21 15.24 13.26
C LYS A 12 -2.82 15.62 11.83
N GLU A 13 -1.90 14.89 11.22
CA GLU A 13 -1.60 14.99 9.79
C GLU A 13 -2.45 14.00 9.01
N LEU A 14 -3.02 14.47 7.90
CA LEU A 14 -3.77 13.65 6.96
C LEU A 14 -2.83 13.25 5.81
N TYR A 15 -2.51 11.97 5.75
CA TYR A 15 -1.75 11.38 4.67
C TYR A 15 -2.71 10.78 3.64
N GLN A 16 -2.75 11.37 2.44
CA GLN A 16 -3.50 10.83 1.32
C GLN A 16 -2.58 9.95 0.47
N PHE A 17 -3.01 8.72 0.24
CA PHE A 17 -2.32 7.71 -0.53
C PHE A 17 -3.23 7.19 -1.63
N GLU A 18 -2.63 6.78 -2.74
CA GLU A 18 -3.31 6.14 -3.85
C GLU A 18 -2.72 4.74 -4.00
N VAL A 19 -3.53 3.72 -3.78
CA VAL A 19 -3.13 2.32 -3.95
C VAL A 19 -3.64 1.85 -5.30
N SER A 20 -2.75 1.34 -6.14
CA SER A 20 -3.11 0.75 -7.43
C SER A 20 -2.94 -0.76 -7.35
N ASP A 21 -3.99 -1.51 -7.70
CA ASP A 21 -3.92 -2.95 -7.84
C ASP A 21 -3.36 -3.32 -9.23
N HIS A 22 -2.39 -4.23 -9.27
CA HIS A 22 -1.90 -4.83 -10.50
C HIS A 22 -2.34 -6.32 -10.55
N PRO A 23 -3.39 -6.66 -11.31
CA PRO A 23 -3.88 -8.04 -11.43
C PRO A 23 -3.04 -8.90 -12.39
N HIS A 24 -2.00 -8.36 -13.02
CA HIS A 24 -1.21 -9.04 -14.04
C HIS A 24 -0.01 -9.78 -13.44
N HIS A 25 -0.21 -11.07 -13.11
CA HIS A 25 0.58 -12.24 -13.50
C HIS A 25 2.11 -12.16 -13.72
N GLU A 26 2.85 -11.26 -13.08
CA GLU A 26 4.31 -11.29 -13.07
C GLU A 26 4.78 -11.59 -11.64
N ARG A 27 5.37 -12.79 -11.47
CA ARG A 27 5.88 -13.37 -10.20
C ARG A 27 6.97 -12.51 -9.49
N GLU A 28 7.24 -11.31 -9.98
CA GLU A 28 8.35 -10.45 -9.55
C GLU A 28 7.92 -9.00 -9.30
N GLN A 29 6.65 -8.63 -9.52
CA GLN A 29 6.16 -7.26 -9.32
C GLN A 29 5.12 -7.25 -8.19
N CYS A 30 5.39 -6.44 -7.16
CA CYS A 30 4.51 -6.27 -6.01
C CYS A 30 3.05 -6.03 -6.43
N LYS A 31 2.10 -6.74 -5.85
CA LYS A 31 0.68 -6.70 -6.27
C LYS A 31 0.00 -5.33 -6.09
N PHE A 32 0.44 -4.55 -5.12
CA PHE A 32 -0.12 -3.25 -4.79
C PHE A 32 0.96 -2.17 -4.78
N ASP A 33 0.77 -1.10 -5.55
CA ASP A 33 1.66 0.06 -5.54
C ASP A 33 1.00 1.23 -4.84
N VAL A 34 1.75 1.92 -3.98
CA VAL A 34 1.25 3.03 -3.17
C VAL A 34 1.96 4.31 -3.55
N PHE A 35 1.16 5.26 -4.00
CA PHE A 35 1.58 6.58 -4.43
C PHE A 35 1.13 7.62 -3.41
N LYS A 36 1.97 8.62 -3.18
CA LYS A 36 1.65 9.82 -2.40
C LYS A 36 1.98 11.02 -3.28
N ASP A 37 1.01 11.89 -3.51
CA ASP A 37 1.18 13.07 -4.38
C ASP A 37 1.66 12.71 -5.81
N GLY A 38 1.26 11.52 -6.31
CA GLY A 38 1.70 11.00 -7.61
C GLY A 38 3.10 10.37 -7.63
N GLU A 39 3.83 10.37 -6.51
CA GLU A 39 5.12 9.68 -6.39
C GLU A 39 4.93 8.30 -5.74
N LEU A 40 5.55 7.27 -6.30
CA LEU A 40 5.62 5.96 -5.64
C LEU A 40 6.38 6.13 -4.31
N VAL A 41 5.76 5.68 -3.22
CA VAL A 41 6.35 5.75 -1.87
C VAL A 41 6.60 4.37 -1.28
N ALA A 42 5.75 3.41 -1.58
CA ALA A 42 5.87 2.03 -1.14
C ALA A 42 5.09 1.09 -2.06
N SER A 43 5.37 -0.20 -1.99
CA SER A 43 4.63 -1.25 -2.66
C SER A 43 4.40 -2.39 -1.68
N PHE A 44 3.25 -3.05 -1.76
CA PHE A 44 2.85 -4.16 -0.92
C PHE A 44 2.58 -5.40 -1.77
N ASP A 45 2.85 -6.56 -1.20
CA ASP A 45 2.62 -7.85 -1.83
C ASP A 45 2.04 -8.83 -0.81
N PRO A 46 0.95 -9.55 -1.14
CA PRO A 46 0.46 -10.60 -0.28
C PRO A 46 1.36 -11.83 -0.39
N ASP A 47 1.89 -12.28 0.75
CA ASP A 47 2.66 -13.53 0.83
C ASP A 47 1.75 -14.76 0.59
N GLU A 48 2.31 -15.98 0.56
CA GLU A 48 1.57 -17.24 0.36
C GLU A 48 0.44 -17.47 1.38
N GLN A 49 0.49 -16.77 2.52
CA GLN A 49 -0.53 -16.77 3.57
C GLN A 49 -1.63 -15.70 3.37
N HIS A 50 -1.64 -14.98 2.24
CA HIS A 50 -2.50 -13.83 1.97
C HIS A 50 -2.31 -12.65 2.93
N ILE A 51 -1.17 -12.59 3.62
CA ILE A 51 -0.82 -11.48 4.52
C ILE A 51 -0.13 -10.41 3.71
N LEU A 52 -0.59 -9.16 3.84
CA LEU A 52 -0.05 -8.04 3.06
C LEU A 52 1.29 -7.57 3.66
N HIS A 53 2.39 -7.77 2.95
CA HIS A 53 3.73 -7.36 3.38
C HIS A 53 4.26 -6.19 2.53
N VAL A 54 5.10 -5.36 3.13
CA VAL A 54 5.80 -4.29 2.40
C VAL A 54 6.84 -4.92 1.49
N CYS A 55 6.57 -4.92 0.18
CA CYS A 55 7.46 -5.44 -0.85
C CYS A 55 8.56 -4.43 -1.22
N LYS A 56 8.20 -3.14 -1.28
CA LYS A 56 9.15 -2.06 -1.57
C LYS A 56 8.92 -0.88 -0.64
N ASN A 57 9.97 -0.42 0.02
CA ASN A 57 9.93 0.79 0.83
C ASN A 57 10.95 1.79 0.29
N LEU A 58 10.50 2.94 -0.21
CA LEU A 58 11.39 3.99 -0.71
C LEU A 58 11.87 4.93 0.41
N GLY A 59 11.52 4.65 1.67
CA GLY A 59 11.91 5.43 2.85
C GLY A 59 11.24 6.81 2.93
N LYS A 60 10.30 7.10 2.03
CA LYS A 60 9.55 8.38 1.99
C LYS A 60 8.41 8.45 3.00
N VAL A 61 8.07 7.32 3.64
CA VAL A 61 6.96 7.20 4.58
C VAL A 61 7.47 6.46 5.83
N PRO A 62 7.16 6.94 7.04
CA PRO A 62 7.55 6.26 8.26
C PRO A 62 6.91 4.87 8.35
N GLU A 63 7.65 3.89 8.86
CA GLU A 63 7.25 2.48 8.93
C GLU A 63 5.89 2.28 9.62
N GLU A 64 5.62 3.05 10.68
CA GLU A 64 4.33 3.01 11.36
C GLU A 64 3.15 3.39 10.45
N VAL A 65 3.34 4.32 9.51
CA VAL A 65 2.29 4.69 8.54
C VAL A 65 2.13 3.59 7.50
N LEU A 66 3.20 2.88 7.14
CA LEU A 66 3.12 1.70 6.27
C LEU A 66 2.35 0.56 6.94
N HIS A 67 2.58 0.31 8.23
CA HIS A 67 1.80 -0.67 9.00
C HIS A 67 0.31 -0.28 9.07
N LEU A 68 0.00 0.99 9.34
CA LEU A 68 -1.38 1.48 9.31
C LEU A 68 -2.02 1.39 7.92
N LEU A 69 -1.22 1.48 6.86
CA LEU A 69 -1.70 1.34 5.49
C LEU A 69 -2.00 -0.11 5.15
N ALA A 70 -1.11 -1.04 5.52
CA ALA A 70 -1.35 -2.47 5.39
C ALA A 70 -2.64 -2.87 6.11
N ASP A 71 -2.79 -2.47 7.37
CA ASP A 71 -3.98 -2.74 8.19
C ASP A 71 -5.26 -2.17 7.54
N LYS A 72 -5.20 -0.97 6.95
CA LYS A 72 -6.33 -0.39 6.19
C LYS A 72 -6.67 -1.15 4.92
N ILE A 73 -5.68 -1.66 4.20
CA ILE A 73 -5.88 -2.45 2.97
C ILE A 73 -6.52 -3.80 3.34
N GLU A 74 -6.02 -4.46 4.38
CA GLU A 74 -6.58 -5.71 4.92
C GLU A 74 -7.99 -5.49 5.46
N ALA A 75 -8.23 -4.44 6.24
CA ALA A 75 -9.55 -4.08 6.77
C ALA A 75 -10.57 -3.75 5.68
N HIS A 76 -10.11 -3.29 4.51
CA HIS A 76 -10.97 -3.06 3.36
C HIS A 76 -11.41 -4.35 2.64
N HIS A 77 -10.92 -5.54 3.05
CA HIS A 77 -11.25 -6.85 2.46
C HIS A 77 -11.17 -6.82 0.92
N TRP A 78 -10.12 -6.20 0.36
CA TRP A 78 -9.78 -6.33 -1.07
C TRP A 78 -9.01 -7.63 -1.37
N ILE A 79 -8.91 -8.52 -0.38
CA ILE A 79 -8.22 -9.80 -0.37
C ILE A 79 -9.22 -10.88 0.03
#